data_AF-A0A6C0FDQ5-F1
#
_entry.id   AF-A0A6C0FDQ5-F1
#
_cell.length_a   1.000
_cell.length_b   1.000
_cell.length_c   1.000
_cell.angle_alpha   90.00
_cell.angle_beta   90.00
_cell.angle_gamma   90.00
#
_symmetry.space_group_name_H-M   'P 1'
#
loop_
_entity.id
_entity.type
_entity.pdbx_description
1 polymer ?
#
loop_
_entity_poly.entity_id
_entity_poly.type
_entity_poly.pdbx_seq_one_letter_code
_entity_poly.pdbx_strand_id
1 'polypeptide(L)'
;MVQLLVLSTCICRPIIHYKCYGELLKYMKDCNVHFVINIDPVSGLDNCSQADTKQNLEHMINNNGHTCEFIISETACFYKATQNVVKLAMEKIQNEKHNICGILWFEDDKFIKKDPHFKKIINNLNAVNEVHHFWKKSAQCPTFHPCFWGLNVALNLFFPSFTQINTRDPELAMMGYWRKNYNSEYKVFYYRTHSVDIGREWQKLNKIKKWTREAMNNVNVTYI
;
A
#
# COMPACT_ATOMS: atom_id res chain seq x y z
N MET A 1 18.97 5.51 12.44
CA MET A 1 17.72 6.31 12.34
C MET A 1 16.61 5.34 11.98
N VAL A 2 15.51 5.33 12.72
CA VAL A 2 14.41 4.38 12.49
C VAL A 2 13.68 4.73 11.19
N GLN A 3 13.29 3.71 10.43
CA GLN A 3 12.78 3.75 9.08
C GLN A 3 11.34 3.25 9.03
N LEU A 4 10.52 3.92 8.23
CA LEU A 4 9.19 3.47 7.84
C LEU A 4 9.29 2.75 6.49
N LEU A 5 8.68 1.57 6.36
CA LEU A 5 8.49 0.95 5.04
C LEU A 5 7.14 1.36 4.46
N VAL A 6 7.13 1.79 3.20
CA VAL A 6 5.89 2.04 2.45
C VAL A 6 5.77 0.96 1.38
N LEU A 7 4.69 0.18 1.42
CA LEU A 7 4.43 -0.87 0.45
C LEU A 7 3.32 -0.41 -0.48
N SER A 8 3.54 -0.56 -1.79
CA SER A 8 2.53 -0.22 -2.78
C SER A 8 2.54 -1.15 -3.97
N THR A 9 1.35 -1.52 -4.43
CA THR A 9 1.13 -2.13 -5.74
C THR A 9 0.59 -1.05 -6.66
N CYS A 10 1.33 -0.75 -7.72
CA CYS A 10 1.02 0.27 -8.70
C CYS A 10 0.67 -0.37 -10.04
N ILE A 11 -0.09 0.38 -10.84
CA ILE A 11 -0.19 0.17 -12.28
C ILE A 11 0.26 1.42 -13.03
N CYS A 12 0.49 1.30 -14.33
CA CYS A 12 1.00 2.39 -15.16
C CYS A 12 0.05 3.59 -15.24
N ARG A 13 0.20 4.58 -14.34
CA ARG A 13 -0.64 5.80 -14.24
C ARG A 13 0.12 7.00 -13.64
N PRO A 14 1.17 7.53 -14.32
CA PRO A 14 2.07 8.53 -13.75
C PRO A 14 1.37 9.82 -13.28
N ILE A 15 0.31 10.27 -13.96
CA ILE A 15 -0.46 11.46 -13.57
C ILE A 15 -1.15 11.28 -12.22
N ILE A 16 -1.71 10.08 -11.97
CA ILE A 16 -2.35 9.75 -10.69
C ILE A 16 -1.29 9.65 -9.60
N HIS A 17 -0.16 9.01 -9.90
CA HIS A 17 0.94 8.88 -8.95
C HIS A 17 1.51 10.23 -8.55
N TYR A 18 1.70 11.17 -9.47
CA TYR A 18 2.17 12.52 -9.14
C TYR A 18 1.28 13.21 -8.10
N LYS A 19 -0.04 13.03 -8.21
CA LYS A 19 -1.00 13.58 -7.23
C LYS A 19 -0.96 12.84 -5.90
N CYS A 20 -1.04 11.51 -5.92
CA CYS A 20 -1.11 10.69 -4.70
C CYS A 20 0.22 10.69 -3.94
N TYR A 21 1.32 10.28 -4.60
CA TYR A 21 2.64 10.21 -4.00
C TYR A 21 3.17 11.61 -3.69
N GLY A 22 2.95 12.59 -4.57
CA GLY A 22 3.38 13.97 -4.31
C GLY A 22 2.82 14.54 -3.01
N GLU A 23 1.57 14.21 -2.66
CA GLU A 23 0.99 14.62 -1.38
C GLU A 23 1.50 13.76 -0.20
N LEU A 24 1.61 12.44 -0.38
CA LEU A 24 2.20 11.54 0.62
C LEU A 24 3.63 11.95 1.02
N LEU A 25 4.46 12.34 0.05
CA LEU A 25 5.85 12.73 0.27
C LEU A 25 5.95 14.02 1.10
N LYS A 26 5.02 14.98 0.95
CA LYS A 26 4.97 16.18 1.82
C LYS A 26 4.75 15.83 3.28
N TYR A 27 4.01 14.74 3.55
CA TYR A 27 3.81 14.24 4.90
C TYR A 27 5.07 13.59 5.48
N MET A 28 5.84 12.93 4.62
CA MET A 28 7.00 12.12 4.98
C MET A 28 8.33 12.86 4.96
N LYS A 29 8.36 14.15 4.60
CA LYS A 29 9.61 14.94 4.47
C LYS A 29 10.55 14.89 5.68
N ASP A 30 10.02 14.64 6.88
CA ASP A 30 10.77 14.60 8.14
C ASP A 30 11.05 13.16 8.62
N CYS A 31 10.74 12.15 7.78
CA CYS A 31 10.87 10.73 8.07
C CYS A 31 11.96 10.06 7.23
N ASN A 32 12.64 9.07 7.80
CA ASN A 32 13.41 8.12 7.00
C ASN A 32 12.45 7.07 6.43
N VAL A 33 12.26 7.06 5.12
CA VAL A 33 11.29 6.18 4.45
C VAL A 33 11.98 5.37 3.37
N HIS A 34 11.61 4.10 3.29
CA HIS A 34 11.95 3.22 2.17
C HIS A 34 10.68 2.69 1.52
N PHE A 35 10.56 2.88 0.22
CA PHE A 35 9.42 2.42 -0.57
C PHE A 35 9.73 1.08 -1.22
N VAL A 36 8.79 0.14 -1.15
CA VAL A 36 8.81 -1.10 -1.90
C VAL A 36 7.60 -1.09 -2.82
N ILE A 37 7.85 -0.98 -4.12
CA ILE A 37 6.80 -0.74 -5.11
C ILE A 37 6.83 -1.82 -6.17
N ASN A 38 5.71 -2.53 -6.34
CA ASN A 38 5.52 -3.39 -7.49
C ASN A 38 4.74 -2.63 -8.56
N ILE A 39 5.19 -2.63 -9.81
CA ILE A 39 4.50 -2.01 -10.95
C ILE A 39 4.00 -3.10 -11.89
N ASP A 40 2.69 -3.25 -11.97
CA ASP A 40 2.03 -4.14 -12.91
C ASP A 40 1.82 -3.45 -14.28
N PRO A 41 1.93 -4.20 -15.39
CA PRO A 41 1.66 -3.68 -16.71
C PRO A 41 0.15 -3.50 -16.89
N VAL A 42 -0.27 -2.33 -17.36
CA VAL A 42 -1.66 -2.12 -17.79
C VAL A 42 -1.63 -1.35 -19.10
N SER A 43 -2.33 -1.86 -20.10
CA SER A 43 -2.57 -1.20 -21.37
C SER A 43 -3.63 -0.11 -21.18
N GLY A 44 -3.20 1.11 -20.87
CA GLY A 44 -4.07 2.26 -20.65
C GLY A 44 -4.07 3.28 -21.80
N LEU A 45 -5.03 4.22 -21.74
CA LEU A 45 -5.22 5.33 -22.69
C LEU A 45 -4.04 6.31 -22.75
N ASP A 46 -3.22 6.36 -21.70
CA ASP A 46 -2.14 7.34 -21.57
C ASP A 46 -0.82 6.85 -22.22
N ASN A 47 -0.82 5.68 -22.88
CA ASN A 47 0.36 5.04 -23.51
C ASN A 47 1.61 4.97 -22.61
N CYS A 48 1.43 4.96 -21.29
CA CYS A 48 2.52 4.95 -20.32
C CYS A 48 3.07 3.54 -20.16
N SER A 49 4.38 3.40 -20.16
CA SER A 49 5.05 2.13 -19.83
C SER A 49 5.31 1.99 -18.32
N GLN A 50 5.64 0.77 -17.91
CA GLN A 50 6.16 0.50 -16.56
C GLN A 50 7.47 1.26 -16.32
N ALA A 51 8.28 1.47 -17.37
CA ALA A 51 9.53 2.24 -17.29
C ALA A 51 9.27 3.72 -17.00
N ASP A 52 8.31 4.34 -17.69
CA ASP A 52 7.92 5.74 -17.43
C ASP A 52 7.40 5.91 -16.01
N THR A 53 6.58 4.95 -15.56
CA THR A 53 6.04 4.93 -14.19
C THR A 53 7.14 4.79 -13.15
N LYS A 54 8.08 3.86 -13.36
CA LYS A 54 9.25 3.67 -12.48
C LYS A 54 10.07 4.95 -12.39
N GLN A 55 10.48 5.51 -13.53
CA GLN A 55 11.32 6.72 -13.57
C GLN A 55 10.65 7.88 -12.84
N ASN A 56 9.35 8.09 -13.06
CA ASN A 56 8.59 9.15 -12.39
C ASN A 56 8.53 8.96 -10.87
N LEU A 57 8.19 7.74 -10.40
CA LEU A 57 8.14 7.43 -8.97
C LEU A 57 9.53 7.55 -8.33
N GLU A 58 10.55 6.99 -8.95
CA GLU A 58 11.95 7.03 -8.50
C GLU A 58 12.43 8.47 -8.35
N HIS A 59 12.18 9.31 -9.36
CA HIS A 59 12.53 10.73 -9.30
C HIS A 59 11.82 11.45 -8.16
N MET A 60 10.50 11.28 -8.01
CA MET A 60 9.74 11.92 -6.93
C MET A 60 10.23 11.48 -5.54
N ILE A 61 10.44 10.18 -5.33
CA ILE A 61 10.85 9.62 -4.05
C ILE A 61 12.27 10.08 -3.69
N ASN A 62 13.21 9.97 -4.62
CA ASN A 62 14.62 10.33 -4.39
C ASN A 62 14.79 11.84 -4.16
N ASN A 63 14.07 12.69 -4.90
CA ASN A 63 14.10 14.14 -4.69
C ASN A 63 13.60 14.57 -3.30
N ASN A 64 12.82 13.73 -2.62
CA ASN A 64 12.35 13.95 -1.26
C ASN A 64 13.24 13.27 -0.21
N GLY A 65 14.43 12.78 -0.59
CA GLY A 65 15.41 12.20 0.33
C GLY A 65 15.05 10.80 0.85
N HIS A 66 14.16 10.10 0.15
CA HIS A 66 13.76 8.74 0.48
C HIS A 66 14.40 7.74 -0.49
N THR A 67 14.34 6.45 -0.16
CA THR A 67 14.85 5.38 -1.01
C THR A 67 13.71 4.51 -1.50
N CYS A 68 13.90 3.82 -2.63
CA CYS A 68 12.90 2.93 -3.20
C CYS A 68 13.52 1.70 -3.84
N GLU A 69 12.79 0.60 -3.80
CA GLU A 69 13.03 -0.61 -4.58
C GLU A 69 11.80 -0.94 -5.41
N PHE A 70 12.02 -1.35 -6.66
CA PHE A 70 10.96 -1.62 -7.62
C PHE A 70 10.97 -3.08 -8.07
N ILE A 71 9.77 -3.67 -8.13
CA ILE A 71 9.51 -4.94 -8.80
C ILE A 71 8.69 -4.66 -10.05
N ILE A 72 9.14 -5.13 -11.21
CA ILE A 72 8.43 -4.99 -12.48
C ILE A 72 7.79 -6.33 -12.81
N SER A 73 6.46 -6.39 -12.80
CA SER A 73 5.74 -7.62 -13.14
C SER A 73 5.61 -7.80 -14.65
N GLU A 74 5.63 -9.04 -15.11
CA GLU A 74 5.32 -9.39 -16.50
C GLU A 74 3.81 -9.42 -16.76
N THR A 75 3.00 -9.61 -15.72
CA THR A 75 1.54 -9.75 -15.80
C THR A 75 0.85 -8.87 -14.78
N ALA A 76 -0.37 -8.46 -15.10
CA ALA A 76 -1.18 -7.63 -14.22
C ALA A 76 -1.98 -8.53 -13.25
N CYS A 77 -1.44 -8.76 -12.05
CA CYS A 77 -2.04 -9.63 -11.04
C CYS A 77 -1.83 -9.07 -9.64
N PHE A 78 -2.87 -8.47 -9.09
CA PHE A 78 -2.81 -7.75 -7.81
C PHE A 78 -2.35 -8.63 -6.64
N TYR A 79 -2.75 -9.90 -6.61
CA TYR A 79 -2.30 -10.82 -5.57
C TYR A 79 -0.80 -11.10 -5.68
N LYS A 80 -0.31 -11.35 -6.90
CA LYS A 80 1.12 -11.60 -7.14
C LYS A 80 1.95 -10.36 -6.81
N ALA A 81 1.48 -9.18 -7.22
CA ALA A 81 2.09 -7.90 -6.87
C ALA A 81 2.19 -7.72 -5.34
N THR A 82 1.11 -8.04 -4.62
CA THR A 82 1.08 -7.99 -3.15
C THR A 82 2.10 -8.94 -2.53
N GLN A 83 2.17 -10.18 -3.03
CA GLN A 83 3.16 -11.15 -2.53
C GLN A 83 4.60 -10.71 -2.78
N ASN A 84 4.88 -10.11 -3.94
CA ASN A 84 6.21 -9.62 -4.28
C ASN A 84 6.66 -8.52 -3.29
N VAL A 85 5.82 -7.51 -3.06
CA VAL A 85 6.17 -6.42 -2.11
C VAL A 85 6.28 -6.91 -0.68
N VAL A 86 5.40 -7.84 -0.26
CA VAL A 86 5.44 -8.43 1.08
C VAL A 86 6.71 -9.25 1.29
N LYS A 87 7.08 -10.09 0.32
CA LYS A 87 8.29 -10.92 0.38
C LYS A 87 9.53 -10.04 0.56
N LEU A 88 9.68 -9.03 -0.30
CA LEU A 88 10.84 -8.13 -0.24
C LEU A 88 10.88 -7.30 1.05
N ALA A 89 9.72 -6.83 1.52
CA ALA A 89 9.62 -6.14 2.82
C ALA A 89 10.06 -7.04 3.98
N MET A 90 9.66 -8.33 3.98
CA MET A 90 10.08 -9.29 5.00
C MET A 90 11.59 -9.54 4.97
N GLU A 91 12.19 -9.71 3.79
CA GLU A 91 13.64 -9.86 3.63
C GLU A 91 14.38 -8.65 4.20
N LYS A 92 13.91 -7.43 3.90
CA LYS A 92 14.46 -6.20 4.46
C LYS A 92 14.32 -6.14 5.99
N ILE A 93 13.16 -6.52 6.53
CA ILE A 93 12.95 -6.56 7.99
C ILE A 93 13.86 -7.57 8.67
N GLN A 94 14.13 -8.72 8.05
CA GLN A 94 15.06 -9.72 8.60
C GLN A 94 16.48 -9.16 8.68
N ASN A 95 16.92 -8.41 7.67
CA ASN A 95 18.25 -7.82 7.61
C ASN A 95 18.41 -6.58 8.51
N GLU A 96 17.33 -5.81 8.71
CA GLU A 96 17.38 -4.46 9.31
C GLU A 96 16.40 -4.29 10.49
N LYS A 97 16.00 -5.38 11.17
CA LYS A 97 14.90 -5.38 12.15
C LYS A 97 14.93 -4.24 13.17
N HIS A 98 16.12 -3.89 13.67
CA HIS A 98 16.31 -2.85 14.69
C HIS A 98 16.07 -1.42 14.19
N ASN A 99 15.99 -1.24 12.87
CA ASN A 99 15.85 0.06 12.24
C ASN A 99 14.45 0.29 11.65
N ILE A 100 13.45 -0.58 11.85
CA ILE A 100 12.11 -0.40 11.24
C ILE A 100 11.05 -0.18 12.34
N CYS A 101 10.22 0.86 12.22
CA CYS A 101 9.15 1.14 13.19
C CYS A 101 7.78 0.57 12.77
N GLY A 102 7.55 0.43 11.47
CA GLY A 102 6.25 0.04 10.96
C GLY A 102 6.18 0.02 9.45
N ILE A 103 4.99 -0.35 8.97
CA ILE A 103 4.66 -0.56 7.57
C ILE A 103 3.45 0.31 7.24
N LEU A 104 3.56 1.15 6.23
CA LEU A 104 2.40 1.80 5.62
C LEU A 104 2.07 1.08 4.31
N TRP A 105 0.91 0.43 4.26
CA TRP A 105 0.33 0.05 2.99
C TRP A 105 -0.27 1.29 2.34
N PHE A 106 0.08 1.58 1.08
CA PHE A 106 -0.43 2.73 0.33
C PHE A 106 -0.90 2.31 -1.06
N GLU A 107 -2.21 2.43 -1.32
CA GLU A 107 -2.77 2.27 -2.66
C GLU A 107 -2.37 3.46 -3.54
N ASP A 108 -1.90 3.18 -4.75
CA ASP A 108 -1.34 4.15 -5.69
C ASP A 108 -2.33 5.22 -6.19
N ASP A 109 -3.62 5.00 -5.97
CA ASP A 109 -4.73 5.88 -6.37
C ASP A 109 -5.44 6.56 -5.19
N LYS A 110 -4.83 6.53 -4.00
CA LYS A 110 -5.38 7.15 -2.79
C LYS A 110 -4.71 8.50 -2.52
N PHE A 111 -5.45 9.56 -2.77
CA PHE A 111 -5.02 10.92 -2.46
C PHE A 111 -5.27 11.21 -0.98
N ILE A 112 -4.22 11.47 -0.20
CA ILE A 112 -4.34 11.85 1.21
C ILE A 112 -4.67 13.35 1.29
N LYS A 113 -5.82 13.71 1.85
CA LYS A 113 -6.18 15.10 2.14
C LYS A 113 -5.37 15.61 3.33
N LYS A 114 -5.20 16.93 3.39
CA LYS A 114 -4.39 17.54 4.43
C LYS A 114 -4.93 17.20 5.84
N ASP A 115 -4.19 16.39 6.61
CA ASP A 115 -4.54 15.98 7.97
C ASP A 115 -3.33 15.96 8.93
N PRO A 116 -3.35 16.76 10.02
CA PRO A 116 -2.35 16.73 11.08
C PRO A 116 -2.24 15.39 11.82
N HIS A 117 -3.32 14.59 11.91
CA HIS A 117 -3.32 13.32 12.63
C HIS A 117 -2.49 12.29 11.88
N PHE A 118 -2.68 12.19 10.55
CA PHE A 118 -1.83 11.38 9.68
C PHE A 118 -0.34 11.69 9.90
N LYS A 119 0.06 12.97 9.85
CA LYS A 119 1.45 13.38 10.10
C LYS A 119 1.96 12.90 11.46
N LYS A 120 1.17 13.09 12.51
CA LYS A 120 1.55 12.68 13.87
C LYS A 120 1.78 11.17 13.96
N ILE A 121 0.98 10.37 13.27
CA ILE A 121 1.05 8.90 13.32
C ILE A 121 2.27 8.38 12.56
N ILE A 122 2.51 8.84 11.32
CA ILE A 122 3.67 8.40 10.54
C ILE A 122 5.01 8.82 11.16
N ASN A 123 5.01 9.89 11.97
CA ASN A 123 6.18 10.35 12.73
C ASN A 123 6.31 9.66 14.09
N ASN A 124 5.33 8.84 14.51
CA ASN A 124 5.32 8.22 15.83
C ASN A 124 6.07 6.87 15.81
N LEU A 125 7.34 6.91 16.19
CA LEU A 125 8.19 5.71 16.28
C LEU A 125 7.74 4.71 17.37
N ASN A 126 6.85 5.11 18.29
CA ASN A 126 6.34 4.25 19.37
C ASN A 126 5.08 3.45 18.98
N ALA A 127 4.55 3.63 17.77
CA ALA A 127 3.31 2.99 17.32
C ALA A 127 3.50 1.51 16.91
N VAL A 128 4.52 0.81 17.42
CA VAL A 128 4.89 -0.57 17.01
C VAL A 128 3.82 -1.63 17.28
N ASN A 129 2.88 -1.34 18.19
CA ASN A 129 1.76 -2.21 18.58
C ASN A 129 0.39 -1.62 18.18
N GLU A 130 0.36 -0.68 17.22
CA GLU A 130 -0.85 0.03 16.81
C GLU A 130 -1.14 -0.20 15.32
N VAL A 131 -2.43 -0.17 14.97
CA VAL A 131 -2.91 -0.17 13.58
C VAL A 131 -3.75 1.08 13.36
N HIS A 132 -3.43 1.85 12.33
CA HIS A 132 -4.14 3.07 11.98
C HIS A 132 -4.68 2.96 10.56
N HIS A 133 -6.00 2.80 10.45
CA HIS A 133 -6.69 2.64 9.19
C HIS A 133 -7.31 3.97 8.75
N PHE A 134 -6.77 4.55 7.66
CA PHE A 134 -7.07 5.91 7.23
C PHE A 134 -8.29 6.03 6.31
N TRP A 135 -9.18 5.03 6.33
CA TRP A 135 -10.38 4.98 5.48
C TRP A 135 -11.59 4.33 6.16
N LYS A 136 -12.73 5.01 6.24
CA LYS A 136 -13.92 4.42 6.88
C LYS A 136 -14.81 3.71 5.86
N LYS A 137 -14.71 2.38 5.75
CA LYS A 137 -15.76 1.55 5.12
C LYS A 137 -16.30 0.42 5.99
N SER A 138 -15.49 -0.15 6.88
CA SER A 138 -15.93 -1.14 7.87
C SER A 138 -15.21 -0.91 9.19
N ALA A 139 -15.94 -0.64 10.26
CA ALA A 139 -15.38 -0.84 11.59
C ALA A 139 -15.06 -2.34 11.76
N GLN A 140 -14.05 -2.68 12.56
CA GLN A 140 -13.66 -4.04 13.01
C GLN A 140 -12.62 -4.80 12.17
N CYS A 141 -12.18 -4.32 11.00
CA CYS A 141 -11.05 -4.94 10.30
C CYS A 141 -10.28 -3.92 9.44
N PRO A 142 -8.94 -3.87 9.51
CA PRO A 142 -8.12 -3.18 8.54
C PRO A 142 -8.40 -3.69 7.13
N THR A 143 -8.23 -2.82 6.14
CA THR A 143 -8.46 -3.11 4.72
C THR A 143 -7.26 -2.59 3.91
N PHE A 144 -7.21 -2.84 2.60
CA PHE A 144 -6.09 -2.43 1.73
C PHE A 144 -6.08 -0.94 1.39
N HIS A 145 -6.94 -0.15 2.02
CA HIS A 145 -6.79 1.30 2.04
C HIS A 145 -5.54 1.72 2.82
N PRO A 146 -5.11 3.00 2.71
CA PRO A 146 -3.93 3.45 3.42
C PRO A 146 -4.03 3.07 4.89
N CYS A 147 -3.09 2.24 5.33
CA CYS A 147 -3.14 1.61 6.64
C CYS A 147 -1.72 1.49 7.18
N PHE A 148 -1.48 2.13 8.32
CA PHE A 148 -0.23 1.97 9.04
C PHE A 148 -0.35 0.79 10.00
N TRP A 149 0.67 -0.05 10.00
CA TRP A 149 0.85 -1.20 10.87
C TRP A 149 2.16 -1.03 11.64
N GLY A 150 2.08 -0.94 12.95
CA GLY A 150 3.26 -1.05 13.80
C GLY A 150 4.00 -2.36 13.54
N LEU A 151 5.33 -2.36 13.64
CA LEU A 151 6.15 -3.51 13.22
C LEU A 151 5.72 -4.84 13.88
N ASN A 152 5.40 -4.85 15.17
CA ASN A 152 4.98 -6.08 15.85
C ASN A 152 3.63 -6.57 15.32
N VAL A 153 2.70 -5.66 15.06
CA VAL A 153 1.42 -6.03 14.46
C VAL A 153 1.61 -6.57 13.04
N ALA A 154 2.49 -5.93 12.26
CA ALA A 154 2.76 -6.33 10.90
C ALA A 154 3.33 -7.76 10.83
N LEU A 155 4.29 -8.08 11.70
CA LEU A 155 4.92 -9.40 11.79
C LEU A 155 3.94 -10.51 12.21
N ASN A 156 2.96 -10.20 13.06
CA ASN A 156 2.04 -11.20 13.61
C ASN A 156 0.73 -11.33 12.82
N LEU A 157 0.26 -10.26 12.16
CA LEU A 157 -1.07 -10.22 11.55
C LEU A 157 -1.07 -9.83 10.06
N PHE A 158 -0.20 -8.92 9.63
CA PHE A 158 -0.18 -8.46 8.24
C PHE A 158 0.56 -9.45 7.34
N PHE A 159 1.86 -9.65 7.54
CA PHE A 159 2.67 -10.51 6.68
C PHE A 159 2.23 -11.98 6.67
N PRO A 160 1.87 -12.60 7.81
CA PRO A 160 1.39 -13.98 7.81
C PRO A 160 0.16 -14.21 6.93
N SER A 161 -0.65 -13.17 6.68
CA SER A 161 -1.86 -13.29 5.87
C SER A 161 -1.61 -13.58 4.38
N PHE A 162 -0.36 -13.43 3.90
CA PHE A 162 0.03 -13.66 2.51
C PHE A 162 0.95 -14.88 2.32
N THR A 163 1.19 -15.66 3.38
CA THR A 163 2.09 -16.82 3.36
C THR A 163 1.52 -18.03 2.62
N GLN A 164 0.20 -18.10 2.47
CA GLN A 164 -0.45 -19.15 1.70
C GLN A 164 -0.68 -18.70 0.26
N ILE A 165 -0.40 -19.58 -0.71
CA ILE A 165 -0.79 -19.37 -2.11
C ILE A 165 -2.31 -19.44 -2.14
N ASN A 166 -2.95 -18.29 -2.42
CA ASN A 166 -4.38 -18.17 -2.56
C ASN A 166 -4.69 -17.44 -3.86
N THR A 167 -5.74 -17.84 -4.56
CA THR A 167 -6.22 -17.19 -5.79
C THR A 167 -7.17 -16.02 -5.50
N ARG A 168 -7.39 -15.70 -4.21
CA ARG A 168 -8.35 -14.68 -3.77
C ARG A 168 -7.77 -13.27 -3.78
N ASP A 169 -8.67 -12.28 -3.82
CA ASP A 169 -8.35 -10.87 -3.54
C ASP A 169 -7.50 -10.75 -2.26
N PRO A 170 -6.31 -10.10 -2.31
CA PRO A 170 -5.39 -10.04 -1.17
C PRO A 170 -5.99 -9.28 0.02
N GLU A 171 -6.91 -8.33 -0.21
CA GLU A 171 -7.65 -7.66 0.87
C GLU A 171 -8.52 -8.67 1.63
N LEU A 172 -9.21 -9.56 0.91
CA LEU A 172 -10.03 -10.60 1.54
C LEU A 172 -9.20 -11.64 2.29
N ALA A 173 -8.02 -11.98 1.78
CA ALA A 173 -7.08 -12.88 2.46
C ALA A 173 -6.62 -12.26 3.80
N MET A 174 -6.20 -11.00 3.78
CA MET A 174 -5.79 -10.26 4.97
C MET A 174 -6.94 -10.12 5.98
N MET A 175 -8.13 -9.72 5.53
CA MET A 175 -9.29 -9.59 6.39
C MET A 175 -9.71 -10.92 7.02
N GLY A 176 -9.63 -12.01 6.25
CA GLY A 176 -9.90 -13.37 6.75
C GLY A 176 -8.91 -13.80 7.83
N TYR A 177 -7.61 -13.56 7.60
CA TYR A 177 -6.57 -13.85 8.59
C TYR A 177 -6.75 -13.01 9.86
N TRP A 178 -7.00 -11.70 9.71
CA TRP A 178 -7.25 -10.79 10.83
C TRP A 178 -8.40 -11.28 11.71
N ARG A 179 -9.57 -11.57 11.13
CA ARG A 179 -10.76 -12.02 11.88
C ARG A 179 -10.54 -13.33 12.64
N LYS A 180 -9.66 -14.20 12.15
CA LYS A 180 -9.36 -15.49 12.78
C LYS A 180 -8.34 -15.37 13.92
N ASN A 181 -7.37 -14.46 13.79
CA ASN A 181 -6.19 -14.45 14.66
C ASN A 181 -6.08 -13.24 15.59
N TYR A 182 -6.74 -12.12 15.30
CA TYR A 182 -6.70 -10.93 16.16
C TYR A 182 -7.54 -11.17 17.43
N ASN A 183 -6.94 -11.00 18.60
CA ASN A 183 -7.57 -11.23 19.90
C ASN A 183 -7.56 -9.99 20.81
N SER A 184 -7.61 -8.78 20.22
CA SER A 184 -7.65 -7.49 20.92
C SER A 184 -6.35 -7.13 21.67
N GLU A 185 -5.24 -7.74 21.29
CA GLU A 185 -3.91 -7.51 21.85
C GLU A 185 -3.21 -6.24 21.33
N TYR A 186 -3.70 -5.68 20.22
CA TYR A 186 -3.20 -4.44 19.62
C TYR A 186 -4.24 -3.34 19.59
N LYS A 187 -3.81 -2.07 19.65
CA LYS A 187 -4.71 -0.92 19.52
C LYS A 187 -5.02 -0.66 18.05
N VAL A 188 -6.30 -0.47 17.73
CA VAL A 188 -6.75 -0.26 16.35
C VAL A 188 -7.56 1.02 16.27
N PHE A 189 -7.12 1.92 15.41
CA PHE A 189 -7.72 3.24 15.20
C PHE A 189 -8.31 3.32 13.80
N TYR A 190 -9.57 3.75 13.73
CA TYR A 190 -10.29 3.95 12.48
C TYR A 190 -10.62 5.43 12.31
N TYR A 191 -10.15 5.99 11.21
CA TYR A 191 -10.34 7.41 10.93
C TYR A 191 -11.46 7.63 9.92
N ARG A 192 -12.27 8.68 10.15
CA ARG A 192 -13.35 9.08 9.25
C ARG A 192 -12.77 9.81 8.04
N THR A 193 -12.24 9.02 7.10
CA THR A 193 -11.79 9.40 5.75
C THR A 193 -10.77 10.54 5.67
N HIS A 194 -9.49 10.17 5.59
CA HIS A 194 -8.39 11.11 5.27
C HIS A 194 -7.88 10.99 3.85
N SER A 195 -8.32 9.99 3.10
CA SER A 195 -7.98 9.84 1.69
C SER A 195 -9.21 9.84 0.79
N VAL A 196 -8.99 10.13 -0.49
CA VAL A 196 -9.98 10.06 -1.58
C VAL A 196 -9.48 9.06 -2.61
N ASP A 197 -10.39 8.22 -3.10
CA ASP A 197 -10.14 7.30 -4.21
C ASP A 197 -10.22 8.06 -5.53
N ILE A 198 -9.11 8.71 -5.91
CA ILE A 198 -9.02 9.48 -7.16
C ILE A 198 -8.91 8.56 -8.38
N GLY A 199 -8.56 7.29 -8.17
CA GLY A 199 -8.65 6.24 -9.19
C GLY A 199 -10.08 6.09 -9.73
N ARG A 200 -11.10 6.11 -8.85
CA ARG A 200 -12.52 6.12 -9.29
C ARG A 200 -12.88 7.34 -10.12
N GLU A 201 -12.37 8.50 -9.77
CA GLU A 201 -12.64 9.74 -10.51
C GLU A 201 -12.03 9.68 -11.90
N TRP A 202 -10.76 9.29 -11.99
CA TRP A 202 -10.06 9.08 -13.27
C TRP A 202 -10.74 8.03 -14.15
N GLN A 203 -11.19 6.91 -13.56
CA GLN A 203 -11.95 5.88 -14.29
C GLN A 203 -13.23 6.43 -14.90
N LYS A 204 -14.01 7.20 -14.12
CA LYS A 204 -15.25 7.83 -14.60
C LYS A 204 -14.98 8.79 -15.76
N LEU A 205 -13.95 9.62 -15.65
CA LEU A 205 -13.57 10.58 -16.68
C LEU A 205 -13.15 9.89 -17.99
N ASN A 206 -12.45 8.76 -17.87
CA ASN A 206 -11.91 8.02 -19.00
C ASN A 206 -12.82 6.88 -19.51
N LYS A 207 -14.03 6.74 -18.96
CA LYS A 207 -14.99 5.67 -19.29
C LYS A 207 -14.41 4.25 -19.15
N ILE A 208 -13.46 4.07 -18.23
CA ILE A 208 -12.86 2.77 -17.94
C ILE A 208 -13.74 2.06 -16.92
N LYS A 209 -14.13 0.82 -17.19
CA LYS A 209 -14.80 -0.01 -16.19
C LYS A 209 -13.82 -0.33 -15.07
N LYS A 210 -14.14 0.11 -13.85
CA LYS A 210 -13.48 -0.35 -12.63
C LYS A 210 -13.57 -1.89 -12.59
N TRP A 211 -12.46 -2.56 -12.28
CA TRP A 211 -12.35 -4.00 -12.09
C TRP A 211 -13.66 -4.65 -11.65
N THR A 212 -14.10 -5.68 -12.36
CA THR A 212 -15.04 -6.62 -11.79
C THR A 212 -14.25 -7.44 -10.77
N ARG A 213 -14.55 -7.25 -9.48
CA ARG A 213 -14.35 -8.32 -8.49
C ARG A 213 -15.30 -9.44 -8.91
N GLU A 214 -14.95 -10.19 -9.94
CA GLU A 214 -15.71 -11.39 -10.25
C GLU A 214 -15.51 -12.30 -9.05
N ALA A 215 -16.60 -12.51 -8.31
CA ALA A 215 -16.69 -13.51 -7.27
C ALA A 215 -16.62 -14.90 -7.93
N MET A 216 -15.48 -15.23 -8.52
CA MET A 216 -15.19 -16.54 -9.07
C MET A 216 -13.96 -17.03 -8.34
N ASN A 217 -14.14 -18.11 -7.58
CA ASN A 217 -13.15 -18.70 -6.68
C ASN A 217 -11.81 -19.09 -7.34
N ASN A 218 -11.60 -18.84 -8.64
CA ASN A 218 -10.49 -19.31 -9.45
C ASN A 218 -9.95 -18.28 -10.48
N VAL A 219 -10.34 -17.00 -10.46
CA VAL A 219 -9.83 -16.00 -11.42
C VAL A 219 -9.08 -14.89 -10.67
N ASN A 220 -7.82 -14.66 -11.05
CA ASN A 220 -7.00 -13.59 -10.49
C ASN A 220 -7.64 -12.22 -10.76
N VAL A 221 -7.53 -11.29 -9.81
CA VAL A 221 -7.83 -9.87 -10.06
C VAL A 221 -6.84 -9.38 -11.12
N THR A 222 -7.32 -9.29 -12.36
CA THR A 222 -6.54 -8.86 -13.51
C THR A 222 -6.83 -7.39 -13.75
N TYR A 223 -5.79 -6.58 -13.91
CA TYR A 223 -5.97 -5.19 -14.32
C TYR A 223 -6.28 -5.18 -15.83
N ILE A 224 -7.35 -4.48 -16.23
CA ILE A 224 -7.70 -4.23 -17.64
C ILE A 224 -7.36 -2.78 -17.95
#